data_AF-A0A8E0IPB1-F1
#
_entry.id   AF-A0A8E0IPB1-F1
#
_cell.length_a   1.000
_cell.length_b   1.000
_cell.length_c   1.000
_cell.angle_alpha   90.00
_cell.angle_beta   90.00
_cell.angle_gamma   90.00
#
_symmetry.space_group_name_H-M   'P 1'
#
loop_
_entity.id
_entity.type
_entity.pdbx_description
1 polymer ?
#
loop_
_entity_poly.entity_id
_entity_poly.type
_entity_poly.pdbx_seq_one_letter_code
_entity_poly.pdbx_strand_id
1 'polypeptide(L)'
;MNGHNYLDAVDITPDEFYSALATAETLPQTSSPSPQAAKEAMDRLFAAGYQQILGITISSALSVTNNVFQLAAQDFPVDTVTILD
;
A
#
# COMPACT_ATOMS: atom_id res chain seq x y z
N MET A 1 -12.58 -6.10 8.46
CA MET A 1 -12.86 -7.11 9.51
C MET A 1 -14.09 -6.70 10.30
N ASN A 2 -15.06 -7.60 10.52
CA ASN A 2 -16.30 -7.34 11.28
C ASN A 2 -17.06 -6.07 10.82
N GLY A 3 -17.13 -5.83 9.50
CA GLY A 3 -17.80 -4.65 8.93
C GLY A 3 -16.99 -3.34 8.95
N HIS A 4 -15.75 -3.36 9.46
CA HIS A 4 -14.86 -2.20 9.53
C HIS A 4 -13.63 -2.35 8.64
N ASN A 5 -13.15 -1.22 8.10
CA ASN A 5 -11.89 -1.12 7.36
C ASN A 5 -10.80 -0.58 8.29
N TYR A 6 -9.58 -1.07 8.11
CA TYR A 6 -8.42 -0.70 8.91
C TYR A 6 -7.22 -0.50 7.98
N LEU A 7 -6.41 0.52 8.26
CA LEU A 7 -5.07 0.62 7.74
C LEU A 7 -4.14 -0.26 8.58
N ASP A 8 -3.47 -1.20 7.92
CA ASP A 8 -2.53 -2.13 8.57
C ASP A 8 -1.43 -1.37 9.30
N ALA A 9 -1.12 -1.80 10.52
CA ALA A 9 -0.17 -1.17 11.45
C ALA A 9 -0.44 0.30 11.82
N VAL A 10 -1.55 0.90 11.40
CA VAL A 10 -1.96 2.26 11.74
C VAL A 10 -3.21 2.24 12.62
N ASP A 11 -4.27 1.61 12.11
CA ASP A 11 -5.56 1.52 12.81
C ASP A 11 -5.69 0.20 13.59
N ILE A 12 -4.85 -0.79 13.28
CA ILE A 12 -4.90 -2.12 13.89
C ILE A 12 -3.50 -2.70 14.05
N THR A 13 -3.22 -3.23 15.22
CA THR A 13 -1.98 -3.96 15.50
C THR A 13 -2.12 -5.45 15.13
N PRO A 14 -1.01 -6.18 14.91
CA PRO A 14 -1.07 -7.62 14.67
C PRO A 14 -1.79 -8.39 15.78
N ASP A 15 -1.54 -8.05 17.06
CA ASP A 15 -2.16 -8.74 18.20
C ASP A 15 -3.68 -8.53 18.24
N GLU A 16 -4.15 -7.30 17.97
CA GLU A 16 -5.57 -7.00 17.84
C GLU A 16 -6.18 -7.72 16.64
N PHE A 17 -5.47 -7.75 15.51
CA PHE A 17 -5.90 -8.44 14.31
C PHE A 17 -6.11 -9.94 14.56
N TYR A 18 -5.10 -10.63 15.11
CA TYR A 18 -5.18 -12.06 15.36
C TYR A 18 -6.19 -12.41 16.45
N SER A 19 -6.33 -11.57 17.48
CA SER A 19 -7.35 -11.75 18.52
C SER A 19 -8.76 -11.66 17.93
N ALA A 20 -9.01 -10.68 17.06
CA ALA A 20 -10.30 -10.54 16.38
C ALA A 20 -10.54 -11.63 15.32
N LEU A 21 -9.49 -12.06 14.61
CA LEU A 21 -9.56 -13.14 13.62
C LEU A 21 -9.99 -14.47 14.26
N ALA A 22 -9.53 -14.77 15.47
CA ALA A 22 -9.88 -16.00 16.19
C ALA A 22 -11.38 -16.15 16.46
N THR A 23 -12.12 -15.04 16.51
CA THR A 23 -13.57 -15.00 16.75
C THR A 23 -14.37 -14.49 15.55
N ALA A 24 -13.73 -14.30 14.39
CA ALA A 24 -14.38 -13.71 13.23
C ALA A 24 -15.32 -14.73 12.55
N GLU A 25 -16.60 -14.37 12.42
CA GLU A 25 -17.59 -15.19 11.69
C GLU A 25 -17.31 -15.21 10.18
N THR A 26 -16.73 -14.14 9.65
CA THR A 26 -16.33 -14.02 8.24
C THR A 26 -14.86 -13.70 8.15
N LEU A 27 -14.15 -14.37 7.24
CA LEU A 27 -12.75 -14.10 7.02
C LEU A 27 -12.56 -12.66 6.53
N PRO A 28 -11.61 -11.91 7.09
CA PRO A 28 -11.32 -10.57 6.62
C PRO A 28 -10.79 -10.62 5.18
N GLN A 29 -11.06 -9.56 4.43
CA GLN A 29 -10.49 -9.35 3.10
C GLN A 29 -9.43 -8.25 3.18
N THR A 30 -8.40 -8.39 2.36
CA THR A 30 -7.38 -7.35 2.14
C THR A 30 -7.71 -6.56 0.89
N SER A 31 -7.31 -5.29 0.85
CA SER A 31 -7.38 -4.45 -0.34
C SER A 31 -6.02 -3.84 -0.64
N SER A 32 -5.72 -3.64 -1.92
CA SER A 32 -4.59 -2.80 -2.33
C SER A 32 -4.85 -1.33 -1.95
N PRO A 33 -3.81 -0.49 -1.82
CA PRO A 33 -3.99 0.95 -1.76
C PRO A 33 -4.67 1.47 -3.04
N SER A 34 -5.22 2.68 -2.96
CA SER A 34 -5.70 3.39 -4.15
C SER A 34 -4.51 4.03 -4.90
N PRO A 35 -4.61 4.23 -6.23
CA PRO A 35 -3.60 4.96 -6.99
C PRO A 35 -3.30 6.35 -6.42
N GLN A 36 -4.34 7.06 -5.97
CA GLN A 36 -4.22 8.37 -5.33
C GLN A 36 -3.38 8.30 -4.04
N ALA A 37 -3.63 7.32 -3.17
CA ALA A 37 -2.86 7.15 -1.94
C ALA A 37 -1.38 6.82 -2.22
N ALA A 38 -1.12 6.00 -3.26
CA ALA A 38 0.25 5.71 -3.69
C ALA A 38 0.96 6.96 -4.22
N LYS A 39 0.28 7.77 -5.05
CA LYS A 39 0.81 9.04 -5.56
C LYS A 39 1.12 10.01 -4.41
N GLU A 40 0.21 10.20 -3.48
CA GLU A 40 0.40 11.08 -2.33
C GLU A 40 1.59 10.66 -1.46
N ALA A 41 1.83 9.34 -1.32
CA ALA A 41 3.02 8.85 -0.62
C ALA A 41 4.32 9.28 -1.32
N MET A 42 4.37 9.20 -2.65
CA MET A 42 5.53 9.62 -3.44
C MET A 42 5.69 11.15 -3.45
N ASP A 43 4.60 11.91 -3.59
CA ASP A 43 4.59 13.38 -3.52
C ASP A 43 5.20 13.87 -2.20
N ARG A 44 4.86 13.23 -1.07
CA ARG A 44 5.44 13.57 0.23
C ARG A 44 6.95 13.36 0.29
N LEU A 45 7.48 12.34 -0.37
CA LEU A 45 8.93 12.09 -0.42
C LEU A 45 9.63 13.16 -1.28
N PHE A 46 9.10 13.48 -2.46
CA PHE A 46 9.67 14.55 -3.28
C PHE A 46 9.59 15.92 -2.58
N ALA A 47 8.48 16.21 -1.90
CA ALA A 47 8.33 17.44 -1.11
C ALA A 47 9.33 17.52 0.06
N ALA A 48 9.77 16.38 0.60
CA ALA A 48 10.82 16.32 1.62
C ALA A 48 12.24 16.47 1.05
N GLY A 49 12.39 16.62 -0.27
CA GLY A 49 13.66 16.85 -0.94
C GLY A 49 14.37 15.60 -1.45
N TYR A 50 13.74 14.42 -1.36
CA TYR A 50 14.26 13.22 -2.02
C TYR A 50 14.16 13.37 -3.55
N GLN A 51 15.15 12.84 -4.26
CA GLN A 51 15.28 13.01 -5.72
C GLN A 51 14.93 11.74 -6.50
N GLN A 52 15.00 10.58 -5.84
CA GLN A 52 14.67 9.28 -6.43
C GLN A 52 13.94 8.43 -5.41
N ILE A 53 13.01 7.60 -5.89
CA ILE A 53 12.24 6.64 -5.11
C ILE A 53 12.44 5.24 -5.70
N LEU A 54 12.85 4.30 -4.85
CA LEU A 54 12.76 2.87 -5.12
C LEU A 54 11.60 2.28 -4.33
N GLY A 55 10.51 1.96 -5.00
CA GLY A 55 9.36 1.28 -4.41
C GLY A 55 9.52 -0.23 -4.50
N ILE A 56 9.43 -0.93 -3.37
CA ILE A 56 9.37 -2.39 -3.32
C ILE A 56 7.95 -2.75 -2.89
N THR A 57 7.31 -3.62 -3.66
CA THR A 57 5.91 -4.01 -3.41
C THR A 57 5.81 -5.52 -3.22
N ILE A 58 4.66 -5.99 -2.71
CA ILE A 58 4.33 -7.40 -2.80
C ILE A 58 4.26 -7.81 -4.28
N SER A 59 4.70 -9.04 -4.58
CA SER A 59 4.74 -9.56 -5.94
C SER A 59 3.44 -9.31 -6.72
N SER A 60 3.59 -8.87 -7.96
CA SER A 60 2.54 -8.63 -8.94
C SER A 60 1.70 -9.89 -9.22
N ALA A 61 2.29 -11.09 -9.03
CA ALA A 61 1.59 -12.36 -9.15
C ALA A 61 0.60 -12.61 -8.00
N LEU A 62 0.77 -11.94 -6.86
CA LEU A 62 -0.06 -12.09 -5.66
C LEU A 62 -1.00 -10.91 -5.43
N SER A 63 -0.69 -9.73 -5.95
CA SER A 63 -1.46 -8.52 -5.68
C SER A 63 -1.35 -7.48 -6.78
N VAL A 64 -2.45 -6.77 -7.02
CA VAL A 64 -2.48 -5.60 -7.90
C VAL A 64 -1.73 -4.39 -7.34
N THR A 65 -1.25 -4.46 -6.09
CA THR A 65 -0.51 -3.38 -5.42
C THR A 65 0.69 -2.91 -6.26
N ASN A 66 1.46 -3.82 -6.85
CA ASN A 66 2.58 -3.44 -7.73
C ASN A 66 2.10 -2.53 -8.87
N ASN A 67 1.06 -2.94 -9.60
CA ASN A 67 0.50 -2.17 -10.71
C ASN A 67 -0.08 -0.81 -10.26
N VAL A 68 -0.68 -0.73 -9.07
CA VAL A 68 -1.15 0.54 -8.49
C VAL A 68 0.00 1.53 -8.35
N PHE A 69 1.15 1.08 -7.82
CA PHE A 69 2.33 1.92 -7.68
C PHE A 69 2.96 2.25 -9.04
N GLN A 70 2.99 1.30 -9.99
CA GLN A 70 3.48 1.56 -11.36
C GLN A 70 2.66 2.64 -12.06
N LEU A 71 1.32 2.61 -11.93
CA LEU A 71 0.44 3.63 -12.51
C LEU A 71 0.68 4.99 -11.86
N ALA A 72 0.76 5.04 -10.53
CA ALA A 72 1.04 6.29 -9.82
C ALA A 72 2.43 6.86 -10.15
N ALA A 73 3.42 6.02 -10.43
CA ALA A 73 4.77 6.44 -10.81
C ALA A 73 4.82 7.18 -12.16
N GLN A 74 3.85 6.96 -13.05
CA GLN A 74 3.78 7.62 -14.36
C GLN A 74 3.48 9.13 -14.27
N ASP A 75 2.97 9.59 -13.13
CA ASP A 75 2.72 11.02 -12.88
C ASP A 75 4.00 11.80 -12.53
N PHE A 76 5.13 11.11 -12.38
CA PHE A 76 6.42 11.70 -12.02
C PHE A 76 7.39 11.70 -13.20
N PRO A 77 8.42 12.57 -13.19
CA PRO A 77 9.42 12.58 -14.25
C PRO A 77 10.08 11.20 -14.45
N VAL A 78 10.42 10.90 -15.70
CA VAL A 78 11.12 9.66 -16.06
C VAL A 78 12.39 9.51 -15.21
N ASP A 79 12.70 8.26 -14.81
CA ASP A 79 13.85 7.89 -13.99
C ASP A 79 13.87 8.44 -12.54
N THR A 80 12.77 9.01 -12.04
CA THR A 80 12.68 9.48 -10.63
C THR A 80 11.99 8.48 -9.70
N VAL A 81 11.16 7.58 -10.23
CA VAL A 81 10.49 6.53 -9.47
C VAL A 81 10.69 5.20 -10.18
N THR A 82 11.21 4.20 -9.47
CA THR A 82 11.33 2.82 -9.94
C THR A 82 10.54 1.91 -9.00
N ILE A 83 9.60 1.14 -9.54
CA ILE A 83 8.86 0.13 -8.77
C ILE A 83 9.40 -1.26 -9.13
N LEU A 84 9.93 -1.95 -8.12
CA LEU A 84 10.41 -3.31 -8.20
C LEU A 84 9.27 -4.29 -7.90
N ASP A 85 9.21 -5.34 -8.71
CA ASP A 85 8.40 -6.54 -8.48
C ASP A 85 9.21 -7.62 -7.76
#